data_AF-A0A7W1QCI3-F1
#
_entry.id   AF-A0A7W1QCI3-F1
#
_cell.length_a   1.000
_cell.length_b   1.000
_cell.length_c   1.000
_cell.angle_alpha   90.00
_cell.angle_beta   90.00
_cell.angle_gamma   90.00
#
_symmetry.space_group_name_H-M   'P 1'
#
loop_
_entity.id
_entity.type
_entity.pdbx_description
1 polymer ?
#
loop_
_entity_poly.entity_id
_entity_poly.type
_entity_poly.pdbx_seq_one_letter_code
_entity_poly.pdbx_strand_id
1 'polypeptide(L)' 'ENAREVAERVRSTGTEERLDPMNAYERKLVHDVIADFDELESSSEGVDPDRFVVVRVL' A
#
# COMPACT_ATOMS: atom_id res chain seq x y z
N GLU A 1 9.52 4.89 -2.70
CA GLU A 1 9.13 5.35 -1.35
C GLU A 1 9.17 4.19 -0.37
N ASN A 2 9.26 4.47 0.94
CA ASN A 2 9.21 3.43 1.97
C ASN A 2 7.74 3.14 2.35
N ALA A 3 7.31 1.88 2.27
CA ALA A 3 5.93 1.47 2.58
C ALA A 3 5.48 1.90 4.00
N ARG A 4 6.41 1.98 4.97
CA ARG A 4 6.09 2.49 6.32
C ARG A 4 5.75 3.97 6.34
N GLU A 5 6.38 4.79 5.51
CA GLU A 5 6.08 6.22 5.43
C GLU A 5 4.69 6.44 4.83
N VAL A 6 4.31 5.65 3.82
CA VAL A 6 2.96 5.66 3.26
C VAL A 6 1.94 5.25 4.32
N ALA A 7 2.21 4.17 5.07
CA ALA A 7 1.33 3.70 6.14
C ALA A 7 1.02 4.80 7.17
N GLU A 8 2.06 5.46 7.70
CA GLU A 8 1.89 6.54 8.69
C GLU A 8 1.16 7.76 8.12
N ARG A 9 1.37 8.10 6.84
CA ARG A 9 0.60 9.19 6.19
C ARG A 9 -0.87 8.83 6.02
N VAL A 10 -1.18 7.63 5.52
CA VAL A 10 -2.57 7.18 5.36
C VAL A 10 -3.26 7.12 6.72
N ARG A 11 -2.59 6.55 7.72
CA ARG A 11 -3.06 6.48 9.10
C ARG A 11 -3.35 7.86 9.71
N SER A 12 -2.43 8.82 9.53
CA SER A 12 -2.58 10.15 10.13
C SER A 12 -3.59 11.04 9.41
N THR A 13 -3.72 10.88 8.09
CA THR A 13 -4.61 11.72 7.26
C THR A 13 -6.00 11.11 7.04
N GLY A 14 -6.14 9.79 7.21
CA GLY A 14 -7.33 9.04 6.81
C GLY A 14 -7.59 9.02 5.30
N THR A 15 -6.64 9.51 4.49
CA THR A 15 -6.78 9.57 3.03
C THR A 15 -6.05 8.40 2.41
N GLU A 16 -6.72 7.66 1.52
CA GLU A 16 -6.08 6.55 0.79
C GLU A 16 -4.94 7.06 -0.12
N GLU A 17 -3.88 6.25 -0.24
CA GLU A 17 -2.78 6.52 -1.17
C GLU A 17 -2.63 5.37 -2.18
N ARG A 18 -2.37 5.73 -3.44
CA ARG A 18 -2.02 4.82 -4.53
C ARG A 18 -0.53 4.92 -4.78
N LEU A 19 0.19 3.81 -4.65
CA LEU A 19 1.62 3.77 -4.97
C LEU A 19 1.82 3.67 -6.48
N ASP A 20 3.05 3.92 -6.93
CA ASP A 20 3.42 3.67 -8.32
C ASP A 20 3.28 2.17 -8.69
N PRO A 21 3.02 1.84 -9.96
CA PRO A 21 3.05 0.45 -10.43
C PRO A 21 4.37 -0.24 -10.11
N MET A 22 4.31 -1.48 -9.66
CA MET A 22 5.48 -2.23 -9.20
C MET A 22 5.27 -3.73 -9.44
N ASN A 23 6.36 -4.49 -9.48
CA ASN A 23 6.28 -5.92 -9.79
C ASN A 23 5.64 -6.72 -8.65
N ALA A 24 5.30 -7.99 -8.90
CA ALA A 24 4.62 -8.84 -7.92
C ALA A 24 5.38 -9.02 -6.59
N TYR A 25 6.72 -9.02 -6.62
CA TYR A 25 7.55 -9.13 -5.43
C TYR A 25 7.49 -7.83 -4.60
N GLU A 26 7.61 -6.68 -5.26
CA GLU A 26 7.50 -5.37 -4.61
C GLU A 26 6.12 -5.17 -3.98
N ARG A 27 5.03 -5.51 -4.69
CA ARG A 27 3.67 -5.45 -4.13
C ARG A 27 3.54 -6.31 -2.87
N LYS A 28 4.13 -7.52 -2.87
CA LYS A 28 4.12 -8.39 -1.70
C LYS A 28 4.83 -7.73 -0.51
N LEU A 29 6.00 -7.12 -0.72
CA LEU A 29 6.71 -6.42 0.36
C LEU A 29 5.89 -5.27 0.93
N VAL A 30 5.19 -4.51 0.07
CA VAL A 30 4.28 -3.45 0.55
C VAL A 30 3.15 -4.07 1.38
N HIS A 31 2.48 -5.10 0.88
CA HIS A 31 1.40 -5.79 1.61
C HIS A 31 1.86 -6.32 2.97
N ASP A 32 3.03 -6.96 3.03
CA ASP A 32 3.61 -7.49 4.27
C ASP A 32 3.88 -6.36 5.28
N VAL A 33 4.36 -5.20 4.83
CA VAL A 33 4.57 -4.03 5.69
C VAL A 33 3.25 -3.42 6.17
N ILE A 34 2.23 -3.29 5.31
CA ILE A 34 0.94 -2.72 5.71
C ILE A 34 0.21 -3.65 6.68
N ALA A 35 0.37 -4.96 6.55
CA ALA A 35 -0.23 -5.94 7.46
C ALA A 35 0.28 -5.85 8.92
N ASP A 36 1.39 -5.16 9.18
CA ASP A 36 1.88 -4.88 10.54
C ASP A 36 1.08 -3.76 11.25
N PHE A 37 0.17 -3.07 10.54
CA PHE A 37 -0.64 -1.96 11.06
C PHE A 37 -2.11 -2.39 11.20
N ASP A 38 -2.58 -2.59 12.43
CA ASP A 38 -3.92 -3.13 12.74
C ASP A 38 -5.07 -2.27 12.18
N GLU A 39 -4.86 -0.97 12.01
CA GLU A 39 -5.87 -0.02 11.51
C GLU A 39 -5.84 0.21 9.98
N LEU A 40 -4.95 -0.46 9.24
CA LEU A 40 -4.79 -0.27 7.79
C LEU A 40 -5.07 -1.54 7.00
N GLU A 41 -5.46 -1.36 5.74
CA GLU A 41 -5.50 -2.43 4.76
C GLU A 41 -4.80 -2.03 3.46
N SER A 42 -4.43 -3.04 2.66
CA SER A 42 -3.86 -2.83 1.34
C SER A 42 -4.43 -3.79 0.31
N SER A 43 -4.62 -3.29 -0.92
CA SER A 43 -5.10 -4.09 -2.06
C SER A 43 -4.33 -3.77 -3.32
N SER A 44 -4.03 -4.79 -4.12
CA SER A 44 -3.42 -4.61 -5.43
C SER A 44 -4.49 -4.35 -6.50
N GLU A 45 -4.47 -3.18 -7.14
CA GLU A 45 -5.39 -2.77 -8.20
C GLU A 45 -4.67 -2.63 -9.55
N GLY A 46 -5.42 -2.71 -10.65
CA GLY A 46 -4.87 -2.71 -12.02
C GLY A 46 -4.41 -4.09 -12.50
N VAL A 47 -3.73 -4.10 -13.65
CA VAL A 47 -3.21 -5.30 -14.34
C VAL A 47 -1.75 -5.09 -14.69
N ASP A 48 -0.93 -6.15 -14.67
CA ASP A 48 0.49 -6.02 -14.99
C ASP A 48 0.68 -5.51 -16.44
N PRO A 49 1.61 -4.56 -16.70
CA PRO A 49 2.61 -4.02 -15.77
C PRO A 49 2.13 -2.83 -14.92
N ASP A 50 0.96 -2.27 -15.19
CA ASP A 50 0.39 -1.08 -14.52
C ASP A 50 -0.31 -1.41 -13.19
N ARG A 51 0.07 -2.53 -12.55
CA ARG A 51 -0.55 -2.99 -11.31
C ARG A 51 0.16 -2.38 -10.10
N PHE A 52 -0.62 -1.75 -9.22
CA PHE A 52 -0.13 -0.98 -8.08
C PHE A 52 -0.83 -1.41 -6.78
N VAL A 53 -0.30 -0.96 -5.64
CA VAL A 53 -0.93 -1.14 -4.33
C VAL A 53 -1.67 0.13 -3.92
N VAL A 54 -2.86 -0.05 -3.38
CA VAL A 54 -3.63 0.98 -2.69
C VAL A 54 -3.59 0.69 -1.20
N VAL A 55 -3.36 1.71 -0.38
CA VAL A 55 -3.34 1.64 1.08
C VAL A 55 -4.45 2.55 1.63
N ARG A 56 -5.25 2.05 2.55
CA ARG A 56 -6.38 2.78 3.16
C ARG A 56 -6.59 2.39 4.63
N VAL A 57 -7.29 3.23 5.38
CA VAL A 57 -7.74 2.93 6.75
C VAL A 57 -8.92 1.95 6.70
N LEU A 58 -8.99 1.02 7.67
CA LEU A 58 -10.11 0.08 7.84
C LEU A 58 -11.45 0.77 8.16
#